data_AF-A0A1I3UAR6-F1
#
_entry.id   AF-A0A1I3UAR6-F1
#
_cell.length_a   1.000
_cell.length_b   1.000
_cell.length_c   1.000
_cell.angle_alpha   90.00
_cell.angle_beta   90.00
_cell.angle_gamma   90.00
#
_symmetry.space_group_name_H-M   'P 1'
#
loop_
_entity.id
_entity.type
_entity.pdbx_description
1 polymer ?
#
loop_
_entity_poly.entity_id
_entity_poly.type
_entity_poly.pdbx_seq_one_letter_code
_entity_poly.pdbx_strand_id
1 'polypeptide(L)' 'MIPEELPAYLEERGLELVEDVNSFEFRKRYMNPQGPHMKEYQFYRAALAQVKSRENQLQIRFFRSFFQ' A
#
# COMPACT_ATOMS: atom_id res chain seq x y z
N MET A 1 8.25 -13.91 1.83
CA MET A 1 6.92 -14.10 1.23
C MET A 1 7.09 -13.90 -0.25
N ILE A 2 6.74 -14.91 -1.03
CA ILE A 2 6.73 -14.79 -2.49
C ILE A 2 5.44 -14.05 -2.91
N PRO A 3 5.45 -13.26 -4.00
CA PRO A 3 4.30 -12.44 -4.39
C PRO A 3 2.97 -13.19 -4.47
N GLU A 4 3.01 -14.48 -4.83
CA GLU A 4 1.85 -15.35 -4.97
C GLU A 4 1.15 -15.65 -3.63
N GLU A 5 1.87 -15.56 -2.51
CA GLU A 5 1.34 -15.77 -1.16
C GLU A 5 0.70 -14.51 -0.57
N LEU A 6 0.98 -13.34 -1.15
CA LEU A 6 0.56 -12.06 -0.61
C LEU A 6 -0.97 -11.90 -0.49
N PRO A 7 -1.80 -12.30 -1.48
CA PRO A 7 -3.24 -12.22 -1.36
C PRO A 7 -3.78 -13.01 -0.16
N ALA A 8 -3.34 -14.25 0.01
CA ALA A 8 -3.78 -15.11 1.10
C ALA A 8 -3.35 -14.56 2.47
N TYR A 9 -2.10 -14.08 2.57
CA TYR A 9 -1.59 -13.45 3.78
C TYR A 9 -2.41 -12.21 4.19
N LEU A 10 -2.81 -11.38 3.23
CA LEU A 10 -3.65 -10.20 3.45
C LEU A 10 -5.07 -10.61 3.84
N GLU A 11 -5.63 -11.62 3.19
CA GLU A 11 -6.98 -12.11 3.45
C GLU A 11 -7.15 -12.63 4.88
N GLU A 12 -6.19 -13.37 5.41
CA GLU A 12 -6.15 -13.81 6.81
C GLU A 12 -6.21 -12.64 7.82
N ARG A 13 -5.83 -11.43 7.39
CA ARG A 13 -5.81 -10.21 8.20
C ARG A 13 -7.01 -9.30 7.94
N GLY A 14 -7.99 -9.78 7.18
CA GLY A 14 -9.16 -8.99 6.79
C GLY A 14 -8.79 -7.85 5.82
N LEU A 15 -7.74 -8.05 5.02
CA LEU A 15 -7.33 -7.13 3.97
C LEU A 15 -7.56 -7.78 2.61
N GLU A 16 -7.78 -6.95 1.60
CA GLU A 16 -7.89 -7.37 0.20
C GLU A 16 -6.81 -6.66 -0.61
N LEU A 17 -6.02 -7.43 -1.37
CA LEU A 17 -4.98 -6.87 -2.23
C LEU A 17 -5.62 -6.12 -3.40
N VAL A 18 -5.34 -4.83 -3.53
CA VAL A 18 -5.80 -3.99 -4.64
C VAL A 18 -4.70 -3.89 -5.71
N GLU A 19 -3.47 -3.66 -5.27
CA GLU A 19 -2.33 -3.51 -6.19
C GLU A 19 -1.04 -3.98 -5.51
N ASP A 20 -0.13 -4.56 -6.28
CA ASP A 20 1.23 -4.89 -5.84
C ASP A 20 2.23 -4.41 -6.89
N VAL A 21 3.05 -3.43 -6.53
CA VAL A 21 4.00 -2.78 -7.44
C VAL A 21 5.43 -2.93 -6.93
N ASN A 22 6.38 -2.95 -7.86
CA ASN A 22 7.79 -2.87 -7.51
C ASN A 22 8.15 -1.46 -6.97
N SER A 23 9.30 -1.37 -6.31
CA SER A 23 9.82 -0.12 -5.73
C SER A 23 9.96 1.02 -6.75
N PHE A 24 10.25 0.71 -8.02
CA PHE A 24 10.40 1.72 -9.07
C PHE A 24 9.06 2.38 -9.41
N GLU A 25 8.03 1.59 -9.69
CA GLU A 25 6.68 2.08 -9.98
C GLU A 25 6.08 2.82 -8.79
N PHE A 26 6.29 2.31 -7.56
CA PHE A 26 5.88 3.01 -6.35
C PHE A 26 6.48 4.43 -6.24
N ARG A 27 7.79 4.55 -6.42
CA ARG A 27 8.50 5.84 -6.32
C ARG A 27 8.09 6.82 -7.41
N LYS A 28 7.93 6.31 -8.63
CA LYS A 28 7.46 7.09 -9.78
C LYS A 28 6.08 7.69 -9.53
N ARG A 29 5.20 7.02 -8.77
CA ARG A 29 3.86 7.53 -8.48
C ARG A 29 3.82 8.48 -7.29
N TYR A 30 4.54 8.17 -6.21
CA TYR A 30 4.31 8.82 -4.92
C TYR A 30 5.49 9.63 -4.37
N MET A 31 6.70 9.50 -4.94
CA MET A 31 7.91 10.16 -4.43
C MET A 31 8.51 11.17 -5.42
N ASN A 32 7.73 11.66 -6.38
CA ASN A 32 8.22 12.66 -7.32
C ASN A 32 8.50 13.99 -6.63
N PRO A 33 9.56 14.72 -7.06
CA PRO A 33 10.44 14.39 -8.19
C PRO A 33 11.67 13.53 -7.83
N GLN A 34 11.91 13.25 -6.54
CA GLN A 34 13.20 12.72 -6.06
C GLN A 34 13.30 11.18 -6.14
N GLY A 35 12.17 10.48 -6.10
CA GLY A 35 12.07 9.02 -6.05
C GLY A 35 12.67 8.27 -7.23
N PRO A 36 12.43 8.66 -8.50
CA PRO A 36 12.91 7.92 -9.68
C PRO A 36 14.44 7.77 -9.77
N HIS A 37 15.21 8.65 -9.14
CA HIS A 37 16.67 8.66 -9.21
C HIS A 37 17.34 7.80 -8.13
N MET A 38 16.57 7.29 -7.15
CA MET A 38 17.10 6.50 -6.04
C MET A 38 17.35 5.04 -6.47
N LYS A 39 18.57 4.74 -6.92
CA LYS A 39 18.97 3.42 -7.45
C LYS A 39 19.19 2.34 -6.39
N GLU A 40 19.52 2.71 -5.15
CA GLU A 40 20.05 1.77 -4.14
C GLU A 40 18.98 0.92 -3.40
N TYR A 41 17.72 1.04 -3.78
CA TYR A 41 16.60 0.44 -3.03
C TYR A 41 15.58 -0.22 -3.95
N GLN A 42 16.06 -1.10 -4.82
CA GLN A 42 15.22 -1.84 -5.78
C GLN A 42 14.68 -3.18 -5.24
N PHE A 43 14.92 -3.48 -3.97
CA PHE A 43 14.70 -4.80 -3.38
C PHE A 43 13.33 -4.99 -2.71
N TYR A 44 12.44 -4.01 -2.74
CA TYR A 44 11.14 -4.09 -2.09
C TYR A 44 9.97 -3.95 -3.07
N ARG A 45 8.81 -4.44 -2.63
CA ARG A 45 7.51 -4.24 -3.27
C ARG A 45 6.59 -3.48 -2.33
N ALA A 46 5.67 -2.72 -2.89
CA ALA A 46 4.66 -1.97 -2.15
C ALA A 46 3.28 -2.47 -2.57
N ALA A 47 2.48 -2.88 -1.59
CA ALA A 47 1.14 -3.39 -1.80
C ALA A 47 0.10 -2.38 -1.29
N LEU A 48 -0.84 -2.02 -2.16
CA LEU A 48 -2.04 -1.31 -1.77
C LEU A 48 -3.08 -2.36 -1.37
N ALA A 49 -3.58 -2.27 -0.15
CA ALA A 49 -4.62 -3.16 0.35
C ALA A 49 -5.80 -2.38 0.89
N GLN A 50 -7.00 -2.90 0.66
CA GLN A 50 -8.23 -2.38 1.23
C GLN A 50 -8.58 -3.16 2.50
N VAL A 51 -9.08 -2.46 3.52
CA VAL A 51 -9.64 -3.11 4.70
C VAL A 51 -10.99 -3.71 4.34
N LYS A 52 -11.15 -5.02 4.47
CA LYS A 52 -12.46 -5.67 4.33
C LYS A 52 -13.33 -5.14 5.47
N SER A 53 -14.30 -4.29 5.13
CA SER A 53 -15.24 -3.77 6.12
C SER A 53 -15.98 -4.97 6.72
N ARG A 54 -15.79 -5.22 8.01
CA ARG A 54 -16.39 -6.39 8.66
C ARG A 54 -17.91 -6.33 8.66
N GLU A 55 -18.48 -5.13 8.55
CA GLU A 55 -19.91 -4.88 8.39
C GLU A 55 -20.08 -3.61 7.54
N ASN A 56 -21.18 -3.52 6.80
CA ASN A 56 -21.53 -2.42 5.90
C ASN A 56 -21.87 -1.10 6.66
N GLN A 57 -21.26 -0.86 7.83
CA GLN A 57 -21.42 0.35 8.62
C GLN A 57 -20.30 1.34 8.27
N LEU A 58 -20.71 2.51 7.77
CA LEU A 58 -19.84 3.67 7.57
C LEU A 58 -19.17 4.05 8.90
N GLN A 59 -17.89 3.71 9.08
CA GLN A 59 -17.09 4.27 10.16
C GLN A 59 -16.64 5.68 9.76
N ILE A 60 -17.46 6.68 10.09
CA ILE A 60 -17.08 8.08 9.93
C ILE A 60 -16.01 8.39 10.97
N ARG A 61 -14.76 8.58 10.51
CA ARG A 61 -13.63 9.00 11.35
C ARG A 61 -13.23 10.42 10.98
N PHE A 62 -13.27 11.33 11.95
CA PHE A 62 -12.75 12.68 11.79
C PHE A 62 -11.26 12.67 12.10
N PHE A 63 -10.43 12.99 11.11
CA PHE A 63 -8.99 13.19 11.30
C PHE A 63 -8.70 14.70 11.25
N ARG A 64 -8.03 15.21 12.29
CA ARG A 64 -7.47 16.57 12.26
C ARG A 64 -6.02 16.46 11.79
N SER A 65 -5.71 17.01 10.62
CA SER A 65 -4.34 17.17 10.16
C SER A 65 -3.88 18.59 10.45
N PHE A 66 -2.78 18.73 11.17
CA PHE A 66 -2.09 19.99 11.35
C PHE A 66 -0.93 20.01 10.36
N PHE A 67 -0.92 20.97 9.44
CA PHE A 67 0.22 21.25 8.57
C PHE A 67 0.89 22.53 9.09
N GLN A 68 2.23 22.49 9.23
CA GLN A 68 3.07 23.63 9.56
C GLN A 68 3.77 24.13 8.29
#